data_AF-A0A368TLN4-F1
#
_entry.id   AF-A0A368TLN4-F1
#
_cell.length_a   1.000
_cell.length_b   1.000
_cell.length_c   1.000
_cell.angle_alpha   90.00
_cell.angle_beta   90.00
_cell.angle_gamma   90.00
#
_symmetry.space_group_name_H-M   'P 1'
#
loop_
_entity.id
_entity.type
_entity.pdbx_description
1 polymer ?
#
loop_
_entity_poly.entity_id
_entity_poly.type
_entity_poly.pdbx_seq_one_letter_code
_entity_poly.pdbx_strand_id
1 'polypeptide(L)'
;MERRKRYNFEQLDEMMQRGYDLKDKGRLKECCNLWLELWEHLKKRFTSDISAIEDVDLGVFTGIQLYNWSQNLDMVLWNAGLEDTSFFRKRLEFCREFYRMFPDTNSSVIENMMRGEANSYFFLSDSENGDEAFKKLIEEFPESAWGYIDWGDMYCSAMQDDKVPADYDKAERIYRVGLDNATFDRDVIKERLQHLEEKRILRYA
;
A
#
# COMPACT_ATOMS: atom_id res chain seq x y z
N MET A 1 23.68 17.16 -22.15
CA MET A 1 22.23 17.14 -21.82
C MET A 1 21.60 16.03 -22.63
N GLU A 2 21.38 14.87 -22.03
CA GLU A 2 20.59 13.80 -22.67
C GLU A 2 19.13 14.27 -22.79
N ARG A 3 18.61 14.31 -24.02
CA ARG A 3 17.17 14.40 -24.24
C ARG A 3 16.54 13.13 -23.65
N ARG A 4 15.88 13.22 -22.49
CA ARG A 4 15.05 12.14 -21.97
C ARG A 4 14.06 11.72 -23.08
N LYS A 5 14.05 10.43 -23.41
CA LYS A 5 13.14 9.83 -24.40
C LYS A 5 11.70 10.15 -24.01
N ARG A 6 10.93 10.77 -24.92
CA ARG A 6 9.49 11.01 -24.73
C ARG A 6 8.73 9.89 -25.40
N TYR A 7 8.11 9.02 -24.61
CA TYR A 7 7.27 7.93 -25.11
C TYR A 7 5.93 8.46 -25.65
N ASN A 8 5.41 7.85 -26.71
CA ASN A 8 4.03 8.07 -27.17
C ASN A 8 3.05 7.19 -26.36
N PHE A 9 1.74 7.31 -26.57
CA PHE A 9 0.75 6.55 -25.79
C PHE A 9 0.84 5.04 -26.01
N GLU A 10 1.01 4.60 -27.25
CA GLU A 10 1.16 3.17 -27.59
C GLU A 10 2.34 2.52 -26.87
N GLN A 11 3.47 3.25 -26.77
CA GLN A 11 4.64 2.78 -26.02
C GLN A 11 4.39 2.71 -24.52
N LEU A 12 3.59 3.61 -23.95
CA LEU A 12 3.25 3.56 -22.52
C LEU A 12 2.30 2.39 -22.23
N ASP A 13 1.34 2.13 -23.11
CA ASP A 13 0.47 0.96 -23.01
C ASP A 13 1.29 -0.33 -23.15
N GLU A 14 2.20 -0.41 -24.12
CA GLU A 14 3.12 -1.56 -24.26
C GLU A 14 3.95 -1.79 -22.98
N MET A 15 4.46 -0.72 -22.36
CA MET A 15 5.15 -0.81 -21.07
C MET A 15 4.23 -1.35 -19.96
N MET A 16 2.97 -0.92 -19.94
CA MET A 16 1.98 -1.39 -18.97
C MET A 16 1.72 -2.90 -19.16
N GLN A 17 1.34 -3.31 -20.37
CA GLN A 17 1.02 -4.70 -20.72
C GLN A 17 2.21 -5.63 -20.46
N ARG A 18 3.42 -5.19 -20.83
CA ARG A 18 4.64 -5.94 -20.53
C ARG A 18 4.88 -6.13 -19.03
N GLY A 19 4.50 -5.16 -18.21
CA GLY A 19 4.58 -5.34 -16.76
C GLY A 19 3.59 -6.39 -16.24
N TYR A 20 2.38 -6.46 -16.81
CA TYR A 20 1.46 -7.57 -16.50
C TYR A 20 2.06 -8.93 -16.90
N ASP A 21 2.68 -9.04 -18.08
CA ASP A 21 3.40 -10.25 -18.49
C ASP A 21 4.54 -10.63 -17.51
N LEU A 22 5.27 -9.64 -17.00
CA LEU A 22 6.35 -9.87 -16.03
C LEU A 22 5.79 -10.33 -14.68
N LYS A 23 4.72 -9.69 -14.20
CA LYS A 23 3.99 -10.08 -12.99
C LYS A 23 3.53 -11.54 -13.08
N ASP A 24 2.90 -11.92 -14.19
CA ASP A 24 2.34 -13.27 -14.37
C ASP A 24 3.43 -14.35 -14.51
N LYS A 25 4.64 -13.96 -14.94
CA LYS A 25 5.85 -14.82 -14.93
C LYS A 25 6.59 -14.82 -13.59
N GLY A 26 6.07 -14.14 -12.56
CA GLY A 26 6.70 -14.02 -11.25
C GLY A 26 7.96 -13.15 -11.22
N ARG A 27 8.23 -12.37 -12.27
CA ARG A 27 9.42 -11.50 -12.38
C ARG A 27 9.16 -10.13 -11.71
N LEU A 28 8.83 -10.18 -10.42
CA LEU A 28 8.26 -9.04 -9.70
C LEU A 28 9.19 -7.82 -9.63
N LYS A 29 10.50 -8.01 -9.41
CA LYS A 29 11.48 -6.90 -9.37
C LYS A 29 11.56 -6.15 -10.70
N GLU A 30 11.50 -6.88 -11.81
CA GLU A 30 11.50 -6.30 -13.15
C GLU A 30 10.19 -5.60 -13.46
N CYS A 31 9.06 -6.22 -13.07
CA CYS A 31 7.74 -5.59 -13.15
C CYS A 31 7.71 -4.26 -12.41
N CYS A 32 8.18 -4.22 -11.15
CA CYS A 32 8.24 -3.00 -10.34
C CYS A 32 9.08 -1.91 -11.02
N ASN A 33 10.27 -2.24 -11.49
CA ASN A 33 11.14 -1.25 -12.12
C ASN A 33 10.53 -0.69 -13.42
N LEU A 34 9.91 -1.54 -14.25
CA LEU A 34 9.24 -1.11 -15.48
C LEU A 34 8.01 -0.24 -15.19
N TRP A 35 7.17 -0.64 -14.24
CA TRP A 35 5.97 0.12 -13.89
C TRP A 35 6.29 1.43 -13.14
N LEU A 36 7.36 1.49 -12.36
CA LEU A 36 7.84 2.76 -11.81
C LEU A 36 8.39 3.69 -12.90
N GLU A 37 9.09 3.16 -13.91
CA GLU A 37 9.47 3.96 -15.09
C GLU A 37 8.22 4.47 -15.81
N LEU A 38 7.22 3.62 -16.00
CA LEU A 38 5.93 4.01 -16.58
C LEU A 38 5.26 5.12 -15.75
N TRP A 39 5.20 4.99 -14.43
CA TRP A 39 4.67 6.01 -13.52
C TRP A 39 5.36 7.36 -13.70
N GLU A 40 6.70 7.39 -13.76
CA GLU A 40 7.49 8.59 -14.02
C GLU A 40 7.12 9.28 -15.34
N HIS A 41 6.73 8.51 -16.34
CA HIS A 41 6.27 9.05 -17.60
C HIS A 41 4.83 9.53 -17.51
N LEU A 42 3.92 8.72 -16.98
CA LEU A 42 2.49 9.06 -16.85
C LEU A 42 2.29 10.35 -16.07
N LYS A 43 2.97 10.50 -14.92
CA LYS A 43 2.79 11.67 -14.04
C LYS A 43 3.11 13.02 -14.66
N LYS A 44 3.90 13.04 -15.74
CA LYS A 44 4.21 14.25 -16.51
C LYS A 44 3.10 14.68 -17.47
N ARG A 45 2.07 13.86 -17.65
CA ARG A 45 0.95 14.07 -18.58
C ARG A 45 -0.35 14.44 -17.86
N PHE A 46 -0.43 14.19 -16.55
CA PHE A 46 -1.55 14.64 -15.76
C PHE A 46 -1.49 16.15 -15.60
N THR A 47 -2.66 16.77 -15.70
CA THR A 47 -2.86 18.20 -15.51
C THR A 47 -3.42 18.44 -14.11
N SER A 48 -3.23 19.65 -13.57
CA SER A 48 -3.58 19.97 -12.18
C SER A 48 -5.09 19.96 -11.88
N ASP A 49 -5.92 19.90 -12.91
CA ASP A 49 -7.38 19.78 -12.84
C ASP A 49 -7.86 18.33 -12.66
N ILE A 50 -6.98 17.35 -12.79
CA ILE A 50 -7.29 15.94 -12.54
C ILE A 50 -6.96 15.63 -11.08
N SER A 51 -7.98 15.34 -10.28
CA SER A 51 -7.85 14.97 -8.86
C SER A 51 -8.35 13.56 -8.52
N ALA A 52 -8.88 12.81 -9.49
CA ALA A 52 -9.28 11.41 -9.33
C ALA A 52 -8.67 10.55 -10.47
N ILE A 53 -8.16 9.36 -10.14
CA ILE A 53 -7.58 8.46 -11.16
C ILE A 53 -8.66 7.96 -12.14
N GLU A 54 -9.91 7.88 -11.71
CA GLU A 54 -11.06 7.48 -12.52
C GLU A 54 -11.28 8.43 -13.71
N ASP A 55 -11.05 9.73 -13.51
CA ASP A 55 -11.18 10.74 -14.58
C ASP A 55 -10.09 10.60 -15.64
N VAL A 56 -8.93 10.06 -15.25
CA VAL A 56 -7.82 9.79 -16.17
C VAL A 56 -8.20 8.68 -17.16
N ASP A 57 -8.82 7.61 -16.66
CA ASP A 57 -9.23 6.44 -17.46
C ASP A 57 -10.38 6.79 -18.42
N LEU A 58 -11.24 7.74 -18.05
CA LEU A 58 -12.33 8.24 -18.91
C LEU A 58 -11.86 9.22 -19.99
N GLY A 59 -10.71 9.88 -19.79
CA GLY A 59 -10.23 10.96 -20.63
C GLY A 59 -8.89 10.69 -21.31
N VAL A 60 -7.81 11.13 -20.66
CA VAL A 60 -6.48 11.31 -21.26
C VAL A 60 -5.87 10.00 -21.78
N PHE A 61 -6.26 8.87 -21.19
CA PHE A 61 -5.71 7.55 -21.51
C PHE A 61 -6.79 6.51 -21.85
N THR A 62 -7.77 6.88 -22.68
CA THR A 62 -8.77 5.91 -23.19
C THR A 62 -8.13 4.59 -23.64
N GLY A 63 -8.49 3.50 -22.98
CA GLY A 63 -7.97 2.14 -23.24
C GLY A 63 -6.90 1.64 -22.25
N ILE A 64 -6.28 2.53 -21.47
CA ILE A 64 -5.36 2.19 -20.38
C ILE A 64 -6.16 2.19 -19.07
N GLN A 65 -6.03 1.12 -18.27
CA GLN A 65 -6.75 0.98 -16.99
C GLN A 65 -5.85 1.38 -15.81
N LEU A 66 -5.63 2.68 -15.62
CA LEU A 66 -4.75 3.19 -14.56
C LEU A 66 -5.30 2.94 -13.16
N TYR A 67 -6.64 2.91 -13.01
CA TYR A 67 -7.27 2.57 -11.74
C TYR A 67 -6.86 1.18 -11.24
N ASN A 68 -6.93 0.16 -12.11
CA ASN A 68 -6.53 -1.20 -11.76
C ASN A 68 -5.01 -1.34 -11.69
N TRP A 69 -4.31 -0.69 -12.61
CA TRP A 69 -2.86 -0.79 -12.70
C TRP A 69 -2.15 -0.21 -11.46
N SER A 70 -2.59 0.93 -10.94
CA SER A 70 -1.96 1.57 -9.77
C SER A 70 -2.01 0.67 -8.53
N GLN A 71 -3.14 0.00 -8.30
CA GLN A 71 -3.31 -0.96 -7.21
C GLN A 71 -2.46 -2.22 -7.42
N ASN A 72 -2.35 -2.70 -8.66
CA ASN A 72 -1.45 -3.80 -8.98
C ASN A 72 0.01 -3.42 -8.77
N LEU A 73 0.40 -2.17 -9.07
CA LEU A 73 1.75 -1.66 -8.81
C LEU A 73 2.05 -1.67 -7.31
N ASP A 74 1.15 -1.17 -6.47
CA ASP A 74 1.29 -1.24 -5.01
C ASP A 74 1.52 -2.69 -4.52
N MET A 75 0.70 -3.62 -5.01
CA MET A 75 0.78 -5.04 -4.64
C MET A 75 2.10 -5.70 -5.07
N VAL A 76 2.57 -5.46 -6.31
CA VAL A 76 3.86 -6.04 -6.74
C VAL A 76 5.04 -5.41 -5.99
N LEU A 77 4.96 -4.13 -5.62
CA LEU A 77 5.98 -3.46 -4.82
C LEU A 77 6.05 -4.05 -3.40
N TRP A 78 4.89 -4.33 -2.80
CA TRP A 78 4.82 -5.06 -1.53
C TRP A 78 5.50 -6.42 -1.64
N ASN A 79 5.09 -7.24 -2.62
CA ASN A 79 5.62 -8.59 -2.78
C ASN A 79 7.14 -8.60 -3.07
N ALA A 80 7.63 -7.68 -3.92
CA ALA A 80 9.06 -7.54 -4.16
C ALA A 80 9.81 -7.04 -2.91
N GLY A 81 9.17 -6.20 -2.09
CA GLY A 81 9.68 -5.70 -0.81
C GLY A 81 9.99 -6.80 0.19
N LEU A 82 9.16 -7.85 0.24
CA LEU A 82 9.36 -8.99 1.14
C LEU A 82 10.68 -9.73 0.88
N GLU A 83 11.19 -9.70 -0.36
CA GLU A 83 12.50 -10.26 -0.71
C GLU A 83 13.64 -9.22 -0.71
N ASP A 84 13.31 -7.96 -0.98
CA ASP A 84 14.26 -6.87 -1.16
C ASP A 84 13.66 -5.56 -0.64
N THR A 85 14.06 -5.19 0.58
CA THR A 85 13.49 -4.07 1.31
C THR A 85 13.65 -2.71 0.61
N SER A 86 14.52 -2.61 -0.41
CA SER A 86 14.61 -1.39 -1.24
C SER A 86 13.30 -1.08 -1.97
N PHE A 87 12.48 -2.09 -2.28
CA PHE A 87 11.16 -1.90 -2.89
C PHE A 87 10.13 -1.30 -1.93
N PHE A 88 10.28 -1.44 -0.61
CA PHE A 88 9.43 -0.72 0.34
C PHE A 88 9.67 0.79 0.31
N ARG A 89 10.91 1.25 0.07
CA ARG A 89 11.17 2.69 -0.13
C ARG A 89 10.47 3.21 -1.39
N LYS A 90 10.49 2.41 -2.47
CA LYS A 90 9.80 2.73 -3.73
C LYS A 90 8.28 2.74 -3.56
N ARG A 91 7.73 1.77 -2.80
CA ARG A 91 6.30 1.71 -2.44
C ARG A 91 5.87 2.95 -1.66
N LEU A 92 6.65 3.33 -0.66
CA LEU A 92 6.42 4.54 0.13
C LEU A 92 6.32 5.80 -0.74
N GLU A 93 7.27 5.98 -1.67
CA GLU A 93 7.29 7.12 -2.58
C GLU A 93 6.06 7.10 -3.52
N PHE A 94 5.80 5.95 -4.15
CA PHE A 94 4.66 5.78 -5.06
C PHE A 94 3.31 6.07 -4.38
N CYS A 95 3.04 5.49 -3.21
CA CYS A 95 1.78 5.68 -2.48
C CYS A 95 1.55 7.17 -2.17
N ARG A 96 2.59 7.84 -1.65
CA ARG A 96 2.55 9.28 -1.31
C ARG A 96 2.30 10.15 -2.52
N GLU A 97 2.99 9.87 -3.63
CA GLU A 97 2.75 10.60 -4.86
C GLU A 97 1.32 10.38 -5.35
N PHE A 98 0.83 9.14 -5.30
CA PHE A 98 -0.50 8.77 -5.77
C PHE A 98 -1.60 9.54 -5.05
N TYR A 99 -1.73 9.42 -3.72
CA TYR A 99 -2.87 10.05 -3.02
C TYR A 99 -2.73 11.57 -2.90
N ARG A 100 -1.51 12.15 -3.07
CA ARG A 100 -1.34 13.61 -3.18
C ARG A 100 -1.78 14.14 -4.55
N MET A 101 -1.58 13.33 -5.58
CA MET A 101 -1.94 13.68 -6.95
C MET A 101 -3.42 13.47 -7.22
N PHE A 102 -4.00 12.42 -6.65
CA PHE A 102 -5.39 12.05 -6.88
C PHE A 102 -6.21 11.96 -5.58
N PRO A 103 -6.32 13.06 -4.80
CA PRO A 103 -6.99 13.03 -3.49
C PRO A 103 -8.47 12.67 -3.55
N ASP A 104 -9.13 12.87 -4.70
CA ASP A 104 -10.56 12.62 -4.89
C ASP A 104 -10.84 11.23 -5.52
N THR A 105 -9.82 10.38 -5.65
CA THR A 105 -9.99 8.97 -6.05
C THR A 105 -10.88 8.24 -5.05
N ASN A 106 -11.56 7.17 -5.49
CA ASN A 106 -12.33 6.30 -4.62
C ASN A 106 -11.61 6.03 -3.27
N SER A 107 -12.34 6.27 -2.18
CA SER A 107 -11.82 6.22 -0.82
C SER A 107 -11.13 4.90 -0.47
N SER A 108 -11.62 3.77 -0.96
CA SER A 108 -10.99 2.46 -0.71
C SER A 108 -9.59 2.34 -1.33
N VAL A 109 -9.35 3.00 -2.46
CA VAL A 109 -8.03 3.04 -3.09
C VAL A 109 -7.10 3.97 -2.32
N ILE A 110 -7.60 5.13 -1.87
CA ILE A 110 -6.83 6.06 -1.03
C ILE A 110 -6.43 5.39 0.29
N GLU A 111 -7.38 4.72 0.94
CA GLU A 111 -7.13 3.94 2.15
C GLU A 111 -6.05 2.87 1.91
N ASN A 112 -6.14 2.11 0.81
CA ASN A 112 -5.14 1.10 0.48
C ASN A 112 -3.74 1.70 0.23
N MET A 113 -3.64 2.87 -0.40
CA MET A 113 -2.35 3.57 -0.60
C MET A 113 -1.78 4.09 0.73
N MET A 114 -2.62 4.63 1.62
CA MET A 114 -2.19 5.05 2.96
C MET A 114 -1.74 3.86 3.82
N ARG A 115 -2.45 2.72 3.74
CA ARG A 115 -2.01 1.44 4.34
C ARG A 115 -0.68 0.98 3.75
N GLY A 116 -0.51 1.10 2.43
CA GLY A 116 0.74 0.75 1.75
C GLY A 116 1.93 1.57 2.22
N GLU A 117 1.74 2.88 2.42
CA GLU A 117 2.72 3.76 3.04
C GLU A 117 3.05 3.34 4.48
N ALA A 118 2.04 3.21 5.33
CA ALA A 118 2.22 2.90 6.75
C ALA A 118 2.91 1.55 6.97
N ASN A 119 2.47 0.51 6.25
CA ASN A 119 3.11 -0.80 6.26
C ASN A 119 4.58 -0.71 5.84
N SER A 120 4.89 0.02 4.76
CA SER A 120 6.27 0.11 4.24
C SER A 120 7.26 0.64 5.27
N TYR A 121 6.84 1.55 6.15
CA TYR A 121 7.69 2.06 7.24
C TYR A 121 8.15 0.98 8.22
N PHE A 122 7.24 0.09 8.65
CA PHE A 122 7.59 -1.01 9.55
C PHE A 122 8.59 -1.97 8.94
N PHE A 123 8.42 -2.30 7.65
CA PHE A 123 9.36 -3.18 6.94
C PHE A 123 10.69 -2.49 6.59
N LEU A 124 10.77 -1.17 6.75
CA LEU A 124 12.02 -0.40 6.73
C LEU A 124 12.60 -0.19 8.14
N SER A 125 12.04 -0.85 9.16
CA SER A 125 12.44 -0.72 10.57
C SER A 125 12.28 0.70 11.13
N ASP A 126 11.33 1.47 10.59
CA ASP A 126 11.02 2.84 11.00
C ASP A 126 9.60 2.90 11.60
N SER A 127 9.45 2.25 12.74
CA SER A 127 8.14 2.11 13.40
C SER A 127 7.58 3.44 13.92
N GLU A 128 8.41 4.44 14.16
CA GLU A 128 7.97 5.76 14.60
C GLU A 128 7.15 6.45 13.50
N ASN A 129 7.71 6.54 12.28
CA ASN A 129 6.97 7.08 11.15
C ASN A 129 5.81 6.17 10.72
N GLY A 130 5.95 4.85 10.90
CA GLY A 130 4.86 3.89 10.67
C GLY A 130 3.67 4.13 11.60
N ASP A 131 3.92 4.32 12.89
CA ASP A 131 2.89 4.67 13.88
C ASP A 131 2.18 5.99 13.53
N GLU A 132 2.94 7.01 13.12
CA GLU A 132 2.35 8.29 12.70
C GLU A 132 1.50 8.16 11.44
N ALA A 133 1.94 7.35 10.46
CA ALA A 133 1.19 7.08 9.25
C ALA A 133 -0.12 6.35 9.55
N PHE A 134 -0.10 5.33 10.43
CA PHE A 134 -1.32 4.65 10.86
C PHE A 134 -2.27 5.55 11.64
N LYS A 135 -1.77 6.42 12.53
CA LYS A 135 -2.60 7.40 13.23
C LYS A 135 -3.36 8.28 12.25
N LYS A 136 -2.66 8.84 11.25
CA LYS A 136 -3.30 9.64 10.19
C LYS A 136 -4.33 8.83 9.41
N LEU A 137 -4.02 7.57 9.09
CA LEU A 137 -4.94 6.67 8.38
C LEU A 137 -6.24 6.45 9.17
N ILE A 138 -6.16 6.16 10.48
CA ILE A 138 -7.36 5.93 11.29
C ILE A 138 -8.09 7.22 11.67
N GLU A 139 -7.42 8.38 11.61
CA GLU A 139 -8.08 9.69 11.73
C GLU A 139 -8.93 9.99 10.49
N GLU A 140 -8.43 9.65 9.29
CA GLU A 140 -9.14 9.84 8.03
C GLU A 140 -10.21 8.78 7.78
N PHE A 141 -9.94 7.52 8.15
CA PHE A 141 -10.82 6.37 7.95
C PHE A 141 -11.16 5.64 9.27
N PRO A 142 -11.77 6.33 10.26
CA PRO A 142 -12.02 5.75 11.59
C PRO A 142 -13.01 4.58 11.56
N GLU A 143 -13.89 4.55 10.56
CA GLU A 143 -14.90 3.51 10.42
C GLU A 143 -14.36 2.23 9.76
N SER A 144 -13.18 2.28 9.16
CA SER A 144 -12.56 1.10 8.54
C SER A 144 -11.79 0.28 9.56
N ALA A 145 -12.12 -1.00 9.65
CA ALA A 145 -11.37 -1.94 10.48
C ALA A 145 -9.92 -2.11 10.01
N TRP A 146 -9.64 -1.95 8.71
CA TRP A 146 -8.37 -2.35 8.10
C TRP A 146 -7.18 -1.49 8.56
N GLY A 147 -7.39 -0.20 8.85
CA GLY A 147 -6.33 0.63 9.44
C GLY A 147 -5.89 0.12 10.81
N TYR A 148 -6.83 -0.30 11.66
CA TYR A 148 -6.53 -0.87 12.97
C TYR A 148 -5.95 -2.29 12.87
N ILE A 149 -6.47 -3.11 11.96
CA ILE A 149 -6.00 -4.48 11.73
C ILE A 149 -4.54 -4.47 11.30
N ASP A 150 -4.21 -3.73 10.24
CA ASP A 150 -2.84 -3.66 9.73
C ASP A 150 -1.89 -3.09 10.79
N TRP A 151 -2.29 -2.04 11.50
CA TRP A 151 -1.45 -1.44 12.53
C TRP A 151 -1.19 -2.37 13.71
N GLY A 152 -2.21 -3.07 14.20
CA GLY A 152 -2.03 -4.06 15.26
C GLY A 152 -1.22 -5.26 14.79
N ASP A 153 -1.40 -5.70 13.54
CA ASP A 153 -0.64 -6.81 12.96
C ASP A 153 0.86 -6.47 12.90
N MET A 154 1.23 -5.19 12.76
CA MET A 154 2.62 -4.74 12.89
C MET A 154 3.23 -4.90 14.29
N TYR A 155 2.47 -5.32 15.30
CA TYR A 155 3.02 -5.59 16.64
C TYR A 155 2.90 -7.05 17.07
N CYS A 156 2.22 -7.89 16.30
CA CYS A 156 1.99 -9.29 16.66
C CYS A 156 2.12 -10.32 15.51
N SER A 157 2.39 -9.87 14.28
CA SER A 157 2.54 -10.73 13.11
C SER A 157 3.94 -11.31 12.99
N ALA A 158 4.01 -12.56 12.53
CA ALA A 158 5.26 -13.28 12.22
C ALA A 158 5.93 -12.79 10.93
N MET A 159 5.37 -11.78 10.25
CA MET A 159 5.99 -11.16 9.07
C MET A 159 7.14 -10.21 9.44
N GLN A 160 7.35 -9.92 10.73
CA GLN A 160 8.53 -9.17 11.18
C GLN A 160 9.74 -10.08 11.38
N ASP A 161 10.93 -9.52 11.10
CA ASP A 161 12.21 -10.11 11.48
C ASP A 161 12.17 -10.46 12.98
N ASP A 162 12.61 -11.67 13.35
CA ASP A 162 12.66 -12.19 14.74
C ASP A 162 13.39 -11.25 15.73
N LYS A 163 14.07 -10.21 15.20
CA LYS A 163 14.77 -9.17 15.95
C LYS A 163 13.88 -8.08 16.55
N VAL A 164 12.62 -7.91 16.10
CA VAL A 164 11.68 -6.97 16.74
C VAL A 164 10.76 -7.78 17.66
N PRO A 165 10.87 -7.61 18.99
CA PRO A 165 9.98 -8.31 19.91
C PRO A 165 8.53 -7.89 19.68
N ALA A 166 7.65 -8.88 19.56
CA ALA A 166 6.21 -8.63 19.50
C ALA A 166 5.74 -7.85 20.75
N ASP A 167 4.92 -6.82 20.54
CA ASP A 167 4.24 -6.04 21.58
C ASP A 167 2.73 -6.34 21.52
N TYR A 168 2.36 -7.49 22.08
CA TYR A 168 0.98 -7.94 22.07
C TYR A 168 0.05 -6.98 22.81
N ASP A 169 0.52 -6.31 23.87
CA ASP A 169 -0.31 -5.36 24.61
C ASP A 169 -0.63 -4.14 23.74
N LYS A 170 0.32 -3.67 22.93
CA LYS A 170 0.07 -2.60 21.96
C LYS A 170 -0.87 -3.05 20.84
N ALA A 171 -0.66 -4.24 20.28
CA ALA A 171 -1.57 -4.80 19.28
C ALA A 171 -3.01 -4.88 19.81
N GLU A 172 -3.18 -5.39 21.04
CA GLU A 172 -4.48 -5.48 21.70
C GLU A 172 -5.15 -4.12 21.87
N ARG A 173 -4.40 -3.10 22.34
CA ARG A 173 -4.93 -1.75 22.49
C ARG A 173 -5.42 -1.19 21.15
N ILE A 174 -4.64 -1.36 20.09
CA ILE A 174 -5.01 -0.90 18.74
C ILE A 174 -6.30 -1.59 18.27
N TYR A 175 -6.37 -2.93 18.40
CA TYR A 175 -7.57 -3.68 18.02
C TYR A 175 -8.80 -3.27 18.84
N ARG A 176 -8.66 -3.03 20.14
CA ARG A 176 -9.78 -2.57 20.98
C ARG A 176 -10.29 -1.19 20.55
N VAL A 177 -9.38 -0.25 20.26
CA VAL A 177 -9.78 1.05 19.67
C VAL A 177 -10.50 0.82 18.34
N GLY A 178 -10.02 -0.09 17.50
CA GLY A 178 -10.69 -0.45 16.25
C GLY A 178 -12.08 -1.03 16.45
N LEU A 179 -12.32 -1.86 17.47
CA LEU A 179 -13.67 -2.36 17.78
C LEU A 179 -14.65 -1.27 18.16
N ASP A 180 -14.17 -0.21 18.81
CA ASP A 180 -14.99 0.91 19.26
C ASP A 180 -15.35 1.88 18.11
N ASN A 181 -14.50 1.98 17.08
CA ASN A 181 -14.66 2.95 15.99
C ASN A 181 -15.14 2.32 14.66
N ALA A 182 -14.63 1.14 14.30
CA ALA A 182 -14.95 0.54 13.02
C ALA A 182 -16.43 0.15 12.92
N THR A 183 -17.05 0.38 11.77
CA THR A 183 -18.47 0.09 11.53
C THR A 183 -18.68 -1.17 10.68
N PHE A 184 -17.69 -1.54 9.86
CA PHE A 184 -17.65 -2.75 9.04
C PHE A 184 -16.40 -3.60 9.34
N ASP A 185 -16.41 -4.87 8.94
CA ASP A 185 -15.31 -5.84 9.13
C ASP A 185 -14.81 -6.00 10.59
N ARG A 186 -15.61 -5.57 11.56
CA ARG A 186 -15.31 -5.67 13.01
C ARG A 186 -15.05 -7.10 13.47
N ASP A 187 -15.65 -8.08 12.80
CA ASP A 187 -15.44 -9.49 13.13
C ASP A 187 -13.99 -9.93 12.86
N VAL A 188 -13.31 -9.34 11.88
CA VAL A 188 -11.87 -9.59 11.64
C VAL A 188 -11.02 -9.10 12.82
N ILE A 189 -11.39 -7.95 13.41
CA ILE A 189 -10.72 -7.45 14.62
C ILE A 189 -10.94 -8.41 15.81
N LYS A 190 -12.15 -8.94 15.98
CA LYS A 190 -12.44 -9.93 17.03
C LYS A 190 -11.62 -11.20 16.83
N GLU A 191 -11.51 -11.69 15.60
CA GLU A 191 -10.66 -12.84 15.26
C GLU A 191 -9.19 -12.58 15.61
N ARG A 192 -8.66 -11.38 15.32
CA ARG A 192 -7.28 -10.99 15.68
C ARG A 192 -7.07 -10.98 17.20
N LEU A 193 -8.01 -10.43 17.96
CA LEU A 193 -7.97 -10.45 19.42
C LEU A 193 -8.01 -11.86 19.99
N GLN A 194 -8.83 -12.75 19.43
CA GLN A 194 -8.88 -14.15 19.85
C GLN A 194 -7.53 -14.86 19.62
N HIS A 195 -6.93 -14.72 18.43
CA HIS A 195 -5.62 -15.30 18.12
C HIS A 195 -4.52 -14.78 19.07
N LEU A 196 -4.60 -13.51 19.47
CA LEU A 196 -3.65 -12.91 20.40
C LEU A 196 -3.71 -13.59 21.78
N GLU A 197 -4.91 -13.85 22.29
CA GLU A 197 -5.13 -14.52 23.57
C GLU A 197 -4.66 -15.97 23.54
N GLU A 198 -4.95 -16.70 22.46
CA GLU A 198 -4.46 -18.08 22.26
C GLU A 198 -2.92 -18.13 22.29
N LYS A 199 -2.24 -17.18 21.62
CA LYS A 199 -0.77 -17.07 21.64
C LYS A 199 -0.22 -16.75 23.03
N ARG A 200 -0.94 -15.95 23.84
CA ARG A 200 -0.54 -15.68 25.23
C ARG A 200 -0.63 -16.94 26.09
N ILE A 201 -1.74 -17.67 26.02
CA ILE A 201 -1.96 -18.91 26.78
C ILE A 201 -0.86 -19.95 26.48
N LEU A 202 -0.51 -20.14 25.20
CA LEU A 202 0.54 -21.09 24.78
C LEU A 202 1.95 -20.71 25.25
N ARG A 203 2.23 -19.44 25.56
CA ARG A 203 3.53 -19.01 26.10
C ARG A 203 3.67 -19.24 27.61
N TYR A 204 2.57 -19.44 28.32
CA TYR A 204 2.53 -19.67 29.77
C TYR A 204 2.16 -21.12 30.14
N ALA A 205 1.98 -22.00 29.16
CA ALA A 205 1.75 -23.44 29.32
C ALA A 205 3.07 -24.21 29.12
#